data_AF-A0A839N458-F1
#
_entry.id   AF-A0A839N458-F1
#
_cell.length_a   1.000
_cell.length_b   1.000
_cell.length_c   1.000
_cell.angle_alpha   90.00
_cell.angle_beta   90.00
_cell.angle_gamma   90.00
#
_symmetry.space_group_name_H-M   'P 1'
#
loop_
_entity.id
_entity.type
_entity.pdbx_description
1 polymer ?
#
loop_
_entity_poly.entity_id
_entity_poly.type
_entity_poly.pdbx_seq_one_letter_code
_entity_poly.pdbx_strand_id
1 'polypeptide(L)' 'MININAFFIGFMIINAVALALLAGFAAVELTRFFSANRKRRIARRQPVARYYTQLSLGH' A
#
# COMPACT_ATOMS: atom_id res chain seq x y z
N MET A 1 -28.60 -8.45 27.79
CA MET A 1 -27.14 -8.44 27.96
C MET A 1 -26.52 -8.81 26.62
N ILE A 2 -25.78 -7.90 25.97
CA ILE A 2 -24.96 -8.29 24.83
C ILE A 2 -23.91 -9.25 25.37
N ASN A 3 -23.90 -10.48 24.87
CA ASN A 3 -22.90 -11.46 25.26
C ASN A 3 -21.55 -10.92 24.80
N ILE A 4 -20.62 -10.68 25.73
CA ILE A 4 -19.32 -10.03 25.47
C ILE A 4 -18.61 -10.68 24.27
N ASN A 5 -18.75 -12.00 24.13
CA ASN A 5 -18.23 -12.75 22.98
C ASN A 5 -18.77 -12.26 21.62
N ALA A 6 -20.06 -11.95 21.52
CA ALA A 6 -20.66 -11.48 20.27
C ALA A 6 -20.13 -10.09 19.86
N PHE A 7 -19.87 -9.21 20.83
CA PHE A 7 -19.26 -7.90 20.58
C PHE A 7 -17.84 -8.04 20.04
N PHE A 8 -16.99 -8.85 20.68
CA PHE A 8 -15.61 -9.07 20.23
C PHE A 8 -15.55 -9.72 18.84
N ILE A 9 -16.43 -10.67 18.55
CA ILE A 9 -16.54 -11.29 17.22
C ILE A 9 -16.87 -10.23 16.17
N GLY A 10 -17.89 -9.40 16.41
CA GLY A 10 -18.28 -8.32 15.50
C GLY A 10 -17.15 -7.31 15.29
N PHE A 11 -16.48 -6.90 16.37
CA PHE A 11 -15.34 -5.98 16.31
C PHE A 11 -14.19 -6.54 15.47
N MET A 12 -13.83 -7.81 15.67
CA MET A 12 -12.77 -8.47 14.90
C MET A 12 -13.09 -8.56 13.41
N ILE A 13 -14.34 -8.90 13.06
CA ILE A 13 -14.78 -8.97 11.66
C ILE A 13 -14.67 -7.60 10.99
N ILE A 14 -15.16 -6.54 11.65
CA ILE A 14 -15.10 -5.17 11.12
C ILE A 14 -13.64 -4.75 10.87
N ASN A 15 -12.75 -5.00 11.83
CA ASN A 15 -11.33 -4.67 11.69
C ASN A 15 -10.67 -5.49 10.57
N ALA A 16 -10.98 -6.78 10.45
CA ALA A 16 -10.44 -7.63 9.40
C ALA A 16 -10.86 -7.12 8.00
N VAL A 17 -12.12 -6.74 7.84
CA VAL A 17 -12.62 -6.15 6.58
C VAL A 17 -11.93 -4.81 6.30
N ALA A 18 -11.82 -3.93 7.29
CA ALA A 18 -11.14 -2.64 7.14
C ALA A 18 -9.67 -2.82 6.74
N LEU A 19 -8.96 -3.75 7.38
CA LEU A 19 -7.57 -4.08 7.06
C LEU A 19 -7.43 -4.66 5.64
N ALA A 20 -8.36 -5.54 5.23
CA ALA A 20 -8.34 -6.10 3.88
C ALA A 20 -8.55 -5.02 2.81
N LEU A 21 -9.47 -4.08 3.04
CA LEU A 21 -9.71 -2.95 2.15
C LEU A 21 -8.51 -2.01 2.10
N LEU A 22 -7.91 -1.69 3.25
CA LEU A 22 -6.72 -0.86 3.34
C LEU A 22 -5.53 -1.50 2.60
N ALA A 23 -5.32 -2.80 2.81
CA ALA A 23 -4.28 -3.55 2.12
C ALA A 23 -4.50 -3.58 0.60
N GLY A 24 -5.75 -3.79 0.15
CA GLY A 24 -6.12 -3.74 -1.25
C GLY A 24 -5.86 -2.37 -1.87
N PHE A 25 -6.27 -1.29 -1.20
CA PHE A 25 -6.00 0.08 -1.63
C PHE A 25 -4.50 0.36 -1.72
N ALA A 26 -3.73 0.01 -0.68
CA ALA A 26 -2.29 0.19 -0.65
C ALA A 26 -1.59 -0.59 -1.77
N ALA A 27 -2.00 -1.83 -2.05
CA ALA A 27 -1.44 -2.64 -3.13
C ALA A 27 -1.68 -2.02 -4.50
N VAL A 28 -2.89 -1.52 -4.76
CA VAL A 28 -3.23 -0.82 -6.01
C VAL A 28 -2.39 0.43 -6.17
N GLU A 29 -2.29 1.25 -5.12
CA GLU A 29 -1.58 2.52 -5.18
C GLU A 29 -0.06 2.32 -5.33
N LEU A 30 0.52 1.37 -4.59
CA LEU A 30 1.93 0.98 -4.76
C LEU A 30 2.21 0.48 -6.18
N THR A 31 1.32 -0.34 -6.74
CA THR A 31 1.48 -0.85 -8.11
C THR A 31 1.45 0.30 -9.12
N ARG A 32 0.52 1.24 -8.97
CA ARG A 32 0.44 2.44 -9.82
C ARG A 32 1.70 3.28 -9.71
N PHE A 33 2.16 3.55 -8.50
CA PHE A 33 3.39 4.29 -8.21
C PHE A 33 4.60 3.66 -8.90
N PHE A 34 4.86 2.37 -8.68
CA PHE A 34 6.01 1.68 -9.26
C PHE A 34 5.90 1.55 -10.79
N SER A 35 4.71 1.35 -11.32
CA SER A 35 4.47 1.31 -12.78
C SER A 35 4.77 2.65 -13.45
N ALA A 36 4.26 3.75 -12.88
CA ALA A 36 4.52 5.10 -13.38
C ALA A 36 6.01 5.47 -13.31
N ASN A 37 6.66 5.15 -12.19
CA ASN A 37 8.09 5.39 -11.98
C ASN A 37 8.98 4.54 -12.88
N ARG A 38 8.59 3.28 -13.16
CA ARG A 38 9.30 2.44 -14.13
C ARG A 38 9.33 3.08 -15.51
N LYS A 39 8.20 3.63 -15.99
CA LYS A 39 8.14 4.33 -17.29
C LYS A 39 9.08 5.53 -17.31
N ARG A 40 9.06 6.37 -16.27
CA ARG A 40 9.94 7.55 -16.14
C ARG A 40 11.41 7.16 -16.07
N ARG A 41 11.75 6.13 -15.29
CA ARG A 41 13.12 5.61 -15.16
C ARG A 41 13.67 5.13 -16.49
N ILE A 42 12.89 4.34 -17.25
CA ILE A 42 13.29 3.82 -18.56
C ILE A 42 13.51 4.97 -19.55
N ALA A 43 12.59 5.95 -19.59
CA ALA A 43 12.74 7.13 -20.43
C ALA A 43 14.02 7.93 -20.12
N ARG A 44 14.38 8.03 -18.83
CA ARG A 44 15.61 8.71 -18.36
C ARG A 44 16.86 7.83 -18.38
N ARG A 45 16.75 6.55 -18.77
CA ARG A 45 17.83 5.54 -18.73
C ARG A 45 18.57 5.49 -17.38
N GLN A 46 17.85 5.73 -16.28
CA GLN A 46 18.45 5.78 -14.94
C GLN A 46 18.52 4.37 -14.30
N PRO A 47 19.64 4.01 -13.63
CA PRO A 47 19.75 2.76 -12.88
C PRO A 47 18.73 2.67 -11.74
N VAL A 48 18.25 1.46 -11.43
CA VAL A 48 17.18 1.24 -10.45
C VAL A 48 17.53 1.77 -9.06
N ALA A 49 18.70 1.40 -8.53
CA ALA A 49 19.15 1.84 -7.21
C ALA A 49 19.22 3.37 -7.14
N ARG A 50 19.92 4.00 -8.10
CA ARG A 50 20.07 5.46 -8.15
C ARG A 50 18.73 6.18 -8.24
N TYR A 51 17.81 5.68 -9.06
CA TYR A 51 16.49 6.29 -9.24
C TYR A 51 15.70 6.33 -7.93
N TYR A 52 15.61 5.20 -7.22
CA TYR A 52 14.84 5.16 -5.98
C TYR A 52 15.55 5.82 -4.81
N THR A 53 16.90 5.80 -4.76
CA THR A 53 17.67 6.58 -3.78
C THR A 53 17.45 8.08 -3.96
N GLN A 54 17.44 8.58 -5.20
CA GLN A 54 17.12 9.99 -5.46
C GLN A 54 15.66 10.32 -5.12
N LEU A 55 14.73 9.41 -5.45
CA LEU A 55 13.31 9.58 -5.15
C LEU A 55 13.02 9.59 -3.64
N SER A 56 13.72 8.79 -2.85
CA SER A 56 13.57 8.76 -1.39
C SER A 56 14.26 9.94 -0.70
N LEU A 57 15.30 10.50 -1.31
CA LEU A 57 16.02 11.66 -0.79
C LEU A 57 15.42 13.00 -1.25
N GLY A 58 14.41 13.00 -2.12
CA GLY A 58 13.61 14.20 -2.47
C GLY A 58 14.34 15.30 -3.24
N HIS A 59 15.39 14.96 -4.00
CA HIS A 59 16.15 15.92 -4.82
C HIS A 59 15.58 16.07 -6.23
#